data_AF-A0A0W8IBA2-F1
#
_entry.id   AF-A0A0W8IBA2-F1
#
_cell.length_a   1.000
_cell.length_b   1.000
_cell.length_c   1.000
_cell.angle_alpha   90.00
_cell.angle_beta   90.00
_cell.angle_gamma   90.00
#
_symmetry.space_group_name_H-M   'P 1'
#
loop_
_entity.id
_entity.type
_entity.pdbx_description
1 polymer ?
#
loop_
_entity_poly.entity_id
_entity_poly.type
_entity_poly.pdbx_seq_one_letter_code
_entity_poly.pdbx_strand_id
1 'polypeptide(L)' 'MARELEFIKGVDKLHAFYTEHVRMLAHAYDLSDEDAARILDRFDFKNVSRSILAPARVDLFEAPPEL' A
#
# COMPACT_ATOMS: atom_id res chain seq x y z
N MET A 1 -13.83 -15.91 -16.37
CA MET A 1 -13.40 -16.20 -14.98
C MET A 1 -11.88 -16.11 -14.78
N ALA A 2 -11.04 -16.72 -15.62
CA ALA A 2 -9.57 -16.70 -15.40
C ALA A 2 -8.96 -15.28 -15.51
N ARG A 3 -9.37 -14.50 -16.52
CA ARG A 3 -8.88 -13.12 -16.75
C ARG A 3 -9.30 -12.16 -15.63
N GLU A 4 -10.50 -12.32 -15.12
CA GLU A 4 -11.06 -11.52 -14.03
C GLU A 4 -10.32 -11.80 -12.72
N LEU A 5 -9.95 -13.07 -12.46
CA LEU A 5 -9.12 -13.43 -11.30
C LEU A 5 -7.69 -12.88 -11.41
N GLU A 6 -7.08 -12.94 -12.60
CA GLU A 6 -5.76 -12.33 -12.85
C GLU A 6 -5.80 -10.81 -12.67
N PHE A 7 -6.86 -10.16 -13.14
CA PHE A 7 -7.08 -8.74 -12.94
C PHE A 7 -7.13 -8.37 -11.44
N ILE A 8 -7.91 -9.10 -10.64
CA ILE A 8 -8.00 -8.84 -9.19
C ILE A 8 -6.65 -9.07 -8.49
N LYS A 9 -5.87 -10.09 -8.89
CA LYS A 9 -4.50 -10.28 -8.37
C LYS A 9 -3.59 -9.10 -8.73
N GLY A 10 -3.71 -8.56 -9.94
CA GLY A 10 -2.98 -7.35 -10.36
C GLY A 10 -3.35 -6.14 -9.51
N VAL A 11 -4.65 -5.92 -9.26
CA VAL A 11 -5.13 -4.83 -8.40
C VAL A 11 -4.61 -4.97 -6.96
N ASP A 12 -4.63 -6.17 -6.38
CA ASP A 12 -4.12 -6.41 -5.03
C ASP A 12 -2.61 -6.10 -4.92
N LYS A 13 -1.82 -6.50 -5.92
CA LYS A 13 -0.39 -6.12 -5.99
C LYS A 13 -0.21 -4.61 -6.08
N LEU A 14 -0.94 -3.93 -6.96
CA LEU A 14 -0.88 -2.47 -7.10
C LEU A 14 -1.24 -1.76 -5.79
N HIS A 15 -2.27 -2.25 -5.10
CA HIS A 15 -2.68 -1.72 -3.79
C HIS A 15 -1.59 -1.88 -2.73
N ALA A 16 -0.91 -3.02 -2.71
CA ALA A 16 0.23 -3.24 -1.81
C ALA A 16 1.39 -2.27 -2.10
N PHE A 17 1.81 -2.15 -3.37
CA PHE A 17 2.85 -1.18 -3.77
C PHE A 17 2.47 0.25 -3.40
N TYR A 18 1.25 0.68 -3.71
CA TYR A 18 0.79 2.02 -3.38
C TYR A 18 0.78 2.25 -1.85
N THR A 19 0.39 1.26 -1.06
CA THR A 19 0.40 1.36 0.41
C THR A 19 1.80 1.63 0.95
N GLU A 20 2.82 0.93 0.43
CA GLU A 20 4.21 1.16 0.85
C GLU A 20 4.74 2.54 0.43
N HIS A 21 4.35 3.05 -0.76
CA HIS A 21 4.70 4.42 -1.16
C HIS A 21 4.05 5.46 -0.23
N VAL A 22 2.82 5.22 0.21
CA VAL A 22 2.15 6.10 1.18
C VAL A 22 2.84 6.03 2.55
N ARG A 23 3.31 4.86 2.99
CA ARG A 23 4.12 4.72 4.21
C ARG A 23 5.43 5.50 4.11
N MET A 24 6.16 5.35 3.01
CA MET A 24 7.37 6.15 2.75
C MET A 24 7.09 7.65 2.77
N LEU A 25 5.99 8.08 2.14
CA LEU A 25 5.58 9.48 2.14
C LEU A 25 5.27 9.96 3.57
N ALA A 26 4.50 9.20 4.34
CA ALA A 26 4.20 9.53 5.73
C ALA A 26 5.48 9.74 6.56
N HIS A 27 6.45 8.83 6.43
CA HIS A 27 7.73 8.92 7.15
C HIS A 27 8.56 10.12 6.68
N ALA A 28 8.52 10.47 5.40
CA ALA A 28 9.18 11.68 4.88
C ALA A 28 8.59 12.99 5.44
N TYR A 29 7.36 12.95 5.97
CA TYR A 29 6.70 14.05 6.67
C TYR A 29 6.70 13.88 8.20
N ASP A 30 7.57 13.01 8.74
CA ASP A 30 7.68 12.71 10.18
C ASP A 30 6.36 12.23 10.81
N LEU A 31 5.49 11.56 10.04
CA LEU A 31 4.25 10.95 10.53
C LEU A 31 4.46 9.46 10.83
N SER A 32 3.92 8.99 11.95
CA SER A 32 3.78 7.55 12.17
C SER A 32 2.70 6.94 11.27
N ASP A 33 2.71 5.62 11.12
CA ASP A 33 1.69 4.88 10.36
C ASP A 33 0.27 5.14 10.94
N GLU A 34 0.15 5.27 12.26
CA GLU A 34 -1.11 5.61 12.93
C GLU A 34 -1.58 7.03 12.64
N ASP A 35 -0.68 8.01 12.64
CA ASP A 35 -1.02 9.39 12.30
C ASP A 35 -1.44 9.51 10.84
N ALA A 36 -0.69 8.87 9.94
CA ALA A 36 -1.05 8.77 8.54
C ALA A 36 -2.42 8.09 8.36
N ALA A 37 -2.68 6.97 9.03
CA ALA A 37 -3.98 6.30 9.00
C ALA A 37 -5.13 7.23 9.41
N ARG A 38 -4.98 7.98 10.50
CA ARG A 38 -6.00 8.95 10.96
C ARG A 38 -6.20 10.11 9.97
N ILE A 39 -5.14 10.59 9.33
CA ILE A 39 -5.24 11.63 8.31
C ILE A 39 -5.96 11.08 7.07
N LEU A 40 -5.50 9.95 6.53
CA LEU A 40 -6.07 9.29 5.36
C LEU A 40 -7.56 8.97 5.55
N ASP A 41 -7.96 8.55 6.76
CA ASP A 41 -9.36 8.27 7.07
C ASP A 41 -10.24 9.52 6.97
N ARG A 42 -9.74 10.70 7.35
CA ARG A 42 -10.50 11.97 7.24
C ARG A 42 -10.72 12.46 5.80
N PHE A 43 -9.92 11.97 4.86
CA PHE A 43 -10.02 12.31 3.43
C PHE A 43 -10.58 11.16 2.58
N ASP A 44 -11.29 10.21 3.20
CA ASP A 44 -11.93 9.07 2.54
C ASP A 44 -10.99 8.09 1.81
N PHE A 45 -9.69 8.10 2.13
CA PHE A 45 -8.74 7.08 1.68
C PHE A 45 -8.84 5.78 2.51
N LYS A 46 -10.06 5.27 2.69
CA LYS A 46 -10.41 4.21 3.67
C LYS A 46 -9.65 2.89 3.48
N ASN A 47 -9.37 2.51 2.23
CA ASN A 47 -8.64 1.27 1.95
C ASN A 47 -7.20 1.36 2.44
N VAL A 48 -6.58 2.52 2.23
CA VAL A 48 -5.17 2.76 2.50
C VAL A 48 -4.98 3.09 3.98
N SER A 49 -5.91 3.84 4.59
CA SER A 49 -5.90 4.12 6.03
C SER A 49 -5.91 2.85 6.88
N ARG A 50 -6.57 1.79 6.41
CA ARG A 50 -6.55 0.47 7.05
C ARG A 50 -5.30 -0.32 6.69
N SER A 51 -4.93 -0.36 5.41
CA SER A 51 -3.80 -1.17 4.94
C SER A 51 -2.44 -0.70 5.46
N ILE A 52 -2.25 0.61 5.70
CA ILE A 52 -0.98 1.15 6.22
C ILE A 52 -0.66 0.67 7.64
N LEU A 53 -1.66 0.21 8.40
CA LEU A 53 -1.46 -0.34 9.75
C LEU A 53 -1.04 -1.82 9.73
N ALA A 54 -1.12 -2.48 8.58
CA ALA A 54 -0.67 -3.87 8.44
C ALA A 54 0.83 -3.92 8.10
N PRO A 55 1.54 -5.01 8.44
CA PRO A 55 2.92 -5.21 8.03
C PRO A 55 3.10 -5.04 6.52
N ALA A 56 4.28 -4.55 6.12
CA ALA A 56 4.63 -4.38 4.71
C ALA A 56 4.42 -5.68 3.93
N ARG A 57 3.69 -5.59 2.83
CA ARG A 57 3.36 -6.75 1.98
C ARG A 57 4.30 -6.91 0.79
N VAL A 58 5.01 -5.84 0.45
CA VAL A 58 5.97 -5.79 -0.66
C VAL A 58 7.19 -5.01 -0.19
N ASP A 59 8.36 -5.39 -0.69
CA ASP A 59 9.56 -4.58 -0.57
C ASP A 59 9.68 -3.73 -1.84
N LEU A 60 9.73 -2.41 -1.67
CA LEU A 60 9.84 -1.46 -2.79
C LEU A 60 11.21 -1.44 -3.44
N PHE A 61 12.23 -1.98 -2.76
CA PHE A 61 13.62 -1.97 -3.20
C PHE A 61 14.12 -3.37 -3.58
N GLU A 62 13.27 -4.40 -3.46
CA GLU A 62 13.59 -5.74 -3.93
C GLU A 62 13.75 -5.73 -5.45
N ALA A 63 14.90 -6.21 -5.92
CA ALA A 63 15.17 -6.33 -7.35
C ALA A 63 14.15 -7.29 -8.00
N PRO A 64 13.67 -7.03 -9.22
CA PRO A 64 12.83 -7.98 -9.93
C PRO A 64 13.54 -9.34 -10.02
N PRO A 65 12.83 -10.47 -9.85
CA PRO A 65 13.44 -11.78 -10.03
C PRO A 65 14.02 -11.87 -11.45
N GLU A 66 15.25 -12.41 -11.58
CA GLU A 66 15.87 -12.66 -12.88
C GLU A 66 14.94 -13.57 -13.71
N LEU A 67 14.61 -13.12 -14.92
CA LEU A 67 13.74 -13.81 -15.88
C LEU A 67 14.51 -14.82 -16.73
#